data_AF-A0A1V5UPW9-F1
#
_entry.id   AF-A0A1V5UPW9-F1
#
_cell.length_a   1.000
_cell.length_b   1.000
_cell.length_c   1.000
_cell.angle_alpha   90.00
_cell.angle_beta   90.00
_cell.angle_gamma   90.00
#
_symmetry.space_group_name_H-M   'P 1'
#
loop_
_entity.id
_entity.type
_entity.pdbx_description
1 polymer ?
#
loop_
_entity_poly.entity_id
_entity_poly.type
_entity_poly.pdbx_seq_one_letter_code
_entity_poly.pdbx_strand_id
1 'polypeptide(L)'
;MKHINKNEYIGGYNKISGYARVACTALLALTAFMPIASYAGTPAARPLDERIIEKLDKNERPGFTAFGDVDGDKIDEIILSVDKISQASQQDAPESKLAIFYKDKITTIDSFSVYIEKLELADIDGCGNKEIIFLRRGGMKNLMEVYALKAEKKDGGDKNFKVFFKSDGVNEGKFDIIKSPEGAVTLVIGGYLAAPGAIAPHLEFSHFYAYDKTASRLKLVKKNYERPKTLSQEYEMAYLSLLENKKDDAVKRLERIIRSAKTAKSEDSADILKECETLLAKIK
;
A
#
# COMPACT_ATOMS: atom_id res chain seq x y z
N MET A 1 -9.52 41.86 29.55
CA MET A 1 -8.29 41.52 28.79
C MET A 1 -8.53 40.23 28.02
N LYS A 2 -8.01 40.19 26.79
CA LYS A 2 -8.32 39.26 25.69
C LYS A 2 -7.79 37.83 25.89
N HIS A 3 -8.49 36.89 25.25
CA HIS A 3 -8.11 35.51 24.92
C HIS A 3 -6.74 35.35 24.25
N ILE A 4 -6.11 34.17 24.40
CA ILE A 4 -5.76 33.21 23.33
C ILE A 4 -5.34 31.87 23.95
N ASN A 5 -5.81 30.79 23.31
CA ASN A 5 -5.53 29.38 23.52
C ASN A 5 -4.29 28.95 22.69
N LYS A 6 -3.43 28.05 23.19
CA LYS A 6 -2.38 27.40 22.38
C LYS A 6 -2.21 25.93 22.75
N ASN A 7 -2.69 25.08 21.83
CA ASN A 7 -2.10 23.78 21.52
C ASN A 7 -0.67 23.95 20.99
N GLU A 8 0.24 23.04 21.33
CA GLU A 8 1.41 22.62 20.52
C GLU A 8 2.02 21.36 21.19
N TYR A 9 1.79 20.17 20.62
CA TYR A 9 2.73 19.39 19.79
C TYR A 9 4.05 18.96 20.47
N ILE A 10 4.19 17.66 20.76
CA ILE A 10 5.49 16.96 20.75
C ILE A 10 5.32 15.61 20.05
N GLY A 11 5.42 15.64 18.72
CA GLY A 11 5.78 14.48 17.89
C GLY A 11 7.24 14.63 17.50
N GLY A 12 8.10 13.73 17.98
CA GLY A 12 9.54 13.72 17.68
C GLY A 12 9.84 12.94 16.42
N TYR A 13 9.79 13.61 15.26
CA TYR A 13 10.36 13.15 13.99
C TYR A 13 11.87 13.42 13.97
N ASN A 14 12.68 12.37 13.84
CA ASN A 14 14.07 12.55 13.40
C ASN A 14 14.10 12.70 11.87
N LYS A 15 14.43 13.93 11.46
CA LYS A 15 14.73 14.34 10.08
C LYS A 15 15.85 13.48 9.50
N ILE A 16 15.56 12.78 8.40
CA ILE A 16 16.55 12.55 7.35
C ILE A 16 16.26 13.61 6.28
N SER A 17 17.20 14.55 6.19
CA SER A 17 17.21 15.62 5.21
C SER A 17 17.60 15.11 3.83
N GLY A 18 16.84 15.55 2.83
CA GLY A 18 17.26 15.53 1.43
C GLY A 18 16.58 14.44 0.62
N TYR A 19 15.44 14.75 0.01
CA TYR A 19 15.25 14.70 -1.43
C TYR A 19 13.99 15.52 -1.76
N ALA A 20 14.12 16.40 -2.74
CA ALA A 20 13.14 17.40 -3.11
C ALA A 20 11.82 16.75 -3.54
N ARG A 21 10.73 17.16 -2.88
CA ARG A 21 9.37 17.03 -3.42
C ARG A 21 9.26 17.98 -4.60
N VAL A 22 9.30 17.46 -5.82
CA VAL A 22 8.76 18.18 -6.98
C VAL A 22 7.26 17.86 -7.01
N ALA A 23 6.49 18.66 -6.28
CA ALA A 23 5.05 18.76 -6.48
C ALA A 23 4.79 19.81 -7.56
N CYS A 24 4.02 19.40 -8.57
CA CYS A 24 3.57 20.21 -9.67
C CYS A 24 2.57 21.26 -9.16
N THR A 25 2.86 22.55 -9.37
CA THR A 25 1.84 23.61 -9.46
C THR A 25 2.24 24.59 -10.56
N ALA A 26 1.51 24.48 -11.66
CA ALA A 26 1.06 25.50 -12.61
C ALA A 26 1.85 26.83 -12.75
N LEU A 27 2.28 27.05 -14.01
CA LEU A 27 1.93 28.20 -14.85
C LEU A 27 2.23 29.62 -14.30
N LEU A 28 3.26 30.28 -14.84
CA LEU A 28 3.19 31.68 -15.28
C LEU A 28 4.38 32.04 -16.18
N ALA A 29 4.06 32.84 -17.20
CA ALA A 29 4.81 33.17 -18.40
C ALA A 29 6.20 33.80 -18.17
N LEU A 30 7.10 33.60 -19.15
CA LEU A 30 7.75 34.74 -19.82
C LEU A 30 8.25 34.35 -21.22
N THR A 31 7.71 35.04 -22.22
CA THR A 31 8.12 35.04 -23.62
C THR A 31 9.47 35.73 -23.82
N ALA A 32 10.37 35.14 -24.59
CA ALA A 32 11.40 35.89 -25.31
C ALA A 32 11.68 35.22 -26.67
N PHE A 33 11.48 36.04 -27.70
CA PHE A 33 11.57 35.84 -29.15
C PHE A 33 12.75 35.01 -29.67
N MET A 34 12.50 34.15 -30.68
CA MET A 34 13.08 34.23 -32.03
C MET A 34 12.26 33.37 -33.03
N PRO A 35 12.21 33.71 -34.33
CA PRO A 35 11.21 33.22 -35.27
C PRO A 35 11.63 31.89 -35.89
N ILE A 36 10.77 30.87 -35.82
CA ILE A 36 10.87 29.70 -36.69
C ILE A 36 9.49 29.42 -37.28
N ALA A 37 9.52 29.24 -38.59
CA ALA A 37 8.44 28.99 -39.52
C ALA A 37 7.16 28.36 -38.94
N SER A 38 6.03 28.94 -39.32
CA SER A 38 4.69 28.39 -39.21
C SER A 38 4.63 26.99 -39.83
N TYR A 39 4.80 25.97 -39.00
CA TYR A 39 4.21 24.67 -39.28
C TYR A 39 2.71 24.79 -39.02
N ALA A 40 1.93 24.46 -40.05
CA ALA A 40 0.49 24.24 -39.93
C ALA A 40 0.27 23.30 -38.74
N GLY A 41 -0.30 23.84 -37.67
CA GLY A 41 -0.51 23.12 -36.42
C GLY A 41 -1.41 21.92 -36.68
N THR A 42 -0.85 20.72 -36.57
CA THR A 42 -1.63 19.56 -36.14
C THR A 42 -2.49 20.02 -34.96
N PRO A 43 -3.81 19.77 -34.98
CA PRO A 43 -4.68 20.16 -33.88
C PRO A 43 -4.04 19.67 -32.59
N ALA A 44 -3.86 20.57 -31.62
CA ALA A 44 -3.23 20.25 -30.35
C ALA A 44 -3.89 18.99 -29.80
N ALA A 45 -3.07 17.95 -29.58
CA ALA A 45 -3.58 16.70 -29.03
C ALA A 45 -4.31 17.03 -27.72
N ARG A 46 -5.55 16.53 -27.60
CA ARG A 46 -6.37 16.77 -26.40
C ARG A 46 -5.63 16.29 -25.14
N PRO A 47 -5.80 16.98 -24.00
CA PRO A 47 -5.26 16.56 -22.71
C PRO A 47 -5.57 15.08 -22.39
N LEU A 48 -4.65 14.41 -21.71
CA LEU A 48 -4.76 12.97 -21.43
C LEU A 48 -5.95 12.64 -20.52
N ASP A 49 -6.19 13.47 -19.53
CA ASP A 49 -7.33 13.38 -18.61
C ASP A 49 -8.66 13.45 -19.35
N GLU A 50 -8.82 14.39 -20.29
CA GLU A 50 -10.01 14.45 -21.14
C GLU A 50 -10.20 13.17 -21.96
N ARG A 51 -9.10 12.66 -22.56
CA ARG A 51 -9.14 11.42 -23.35
C ARG A 51 -9.52 10.20 -22.50
N ILE A 52 -9.08 10.13 -21.25
CA ILE A 52 -9.46 9.05 -20.32
C ILE A 52 -10.94 9.19 -19.94
N ILE A 53 -11.38 10.39 -19.54
CA ILE A 53 -12.76 10.66 -19.11
C ILE A 53 -13.77 10.31 -20.22
N GLU A 54 -13.47 10.63 -21.47
CA GLU A 54 -14.33 10.27 -22.62
C GLU A 54 -14.51 8.76 -22.83
N LYS A 55 -13.64 7.93 -22.27
CA LYS A 55 -13.69 6.46 -22.38
C LYS A 55 -14.29 5.79 -21.16
N LEU A 56 -14.59 6.55 -20.11
CA LEU A 56 -15.22 6.04 -18.90
C LEU A 56 -16.74 6.06 -19.05
N ASP A 57 -17.39 5.09 -18.38
CA ASP A 57 -18.84 5.12 -18.26
C ASP A 57 -19.28 6.30 -17.38
N LYS A 58 -20.52 6.77 -17.57
CA LYS A 58 -21.10 7.88 -16.78
C LYS A 58 -21.12 7.67 -15.26
N ASN A 59 -20.99 6.42 -14.82
CA ASN A 59 -20.97 6.01 -13.41
C ASN A 59 -19.55 5.65 -12.96
N GLU A 60 -18.52 6.08 -13.69
CA GLU A 60 -17.12 5.81 -13.42
C GLU A 60 -16.33 7.12 -13.36
N ARG A 61 -15.24 7.10 -12.59
CA ARG A 61 -14.28 8.21 -12.55
C ARG A 61 -12.86 7.67 -12.48
N PRO A 62 -11.86 8.41 -12.99
CA PRO A 62 -10.47 8.01 -12.82
C PRO A 62 -10.10 8.05 -11.34
N GLY A 63 -9.38 7.03 -10.88
CA GLY A 63 -8.76 6.99 -9.56
C GLY A 63 -7.26 7.27 -9.66
N PHE A 64 -6.43 6.39 -9.10
CA PHE A 64 -4.98 6.49 -9.20
C PHE A 64 -4.51 6.24 -10.63
N THR A 65 -3.43 6.91 -11.04
CA THR A 65 -2.79 6.69 -12.34
C THR A 65 -1.29 6.51 -12.15
N ALA A 66 -0.70 5.56 -12.88
CA ALA A 66 0.73 5.31 -12.90
C ALA A 66 1.20 5.07 -14.35
N PHE A 67 2.45 5.45 -14.62
CA PHE A 67 3.04 5.48 -15.96
C PHE A 67 4.31 4.66 -16.03
N GLY A 68 4.43 3.81 -17.04
CA GLY A 68 5.65 3.05 -17.23
C GLY A 68 5.54 1.92 -18.23
N ASP A 69 6.69 1.56 -18.80
CA ASP A 69 6.88 0.35 -19.59
C ASP A 69 6.65 -0.91 -18.74
N VAL A 70 5.53 -1.60 -18.98
CA VAL A 70 5.16 -2.84 -18.26
C VAL A 70 5.49 -4.11 -19.02
N ASP A 71 5.78 -4.04 -20.33
CA ASP A 71 5.98 -5.21 -21.19
C ASP A 71 7.31 -5.26 -21.96
N GLY A 72 8.14 -4.23 -21.84
CA GLY A 72 9.47 -4.14 -22.42
C GLY A 72 9.52 -3.51 -23.81
N ASP A 73 8.39 -2.98 -24.30
CA ASP A 73 8.32 -2.32 -25.61
C ASP A 73 8.90 -0.88 -25.58
N LYS A 74 9.37 -0.40 -24.42
CA LYS A 74 9.91 0.95 -24.20
C LYS A 74 8.89 2.06 -24.47
N ILE A 75 7.61 1.73 -24.37
CA ILE A 75 6.50 2.66 -24.47
C ILE A 75 5.84 2.72 -23.10
N ASP A 76 5.75 3.91 -22.51
CA ASP A 76 5.06 4.04 -21.24
C ASP A 76 3.56 3.78 -21.42
N GLU A 77 3.06 2.75 -20.75
CA GLU A 77 1.63 2.51 -20.61
C GLU A 77 1.06 3.24 -19.40
N ILE A 78 -0.25 3.48 -19.48
CA ILE A 78 -1.00 4.19 -18.47
C ILE A 78 -1.85 3.16 -17.74
N ILE A 79 -1.46 2.84 -16.52
CA ILE A 79 -2.22 1.98 -15.62
C ILE A 79 -3.02 2.87 -14.69
N LEU A 80 -4.31 2.57 -14.53
CA LEU A 80 -5.19 3.36 -13.69
C LEU A 80 -6.15 2.50 -12.89
N SER A 81 -6.49 2.94 -11.68
CA SER A 81 -7.71 2.51 -11.05
C SER A 81 -8.89 3.31 -11.61
N VAL A 82 -10.04 2.67 -11.73
CA VAL A 82 -11.29 3.31 -12.09
C VAL A 82 -12.27 3.03 -10.98
N ASP A 83 -12.81 4.09 -10.39
CA ASP A 83 -13.74 4.00 -9.28
C ASP A 83 -15.17 4.09 -9.80
N LYS A 84 -16.03 3.25 -9.23
CA LYS A 84 -17.46 3.32 -9.43
C LYS A 84 -18.02 4.47 -8.63
N ILE A 85 -18.76 5.34 -9.30
CA ILE A 85 -19.56 6.38 -8.66
C ILE A 85 -20.78 5.68 -8.06
N SER A 86 -20.67 5.27 -6.79
CA SER A 86 -21.80 4.72 -6.05
C SER A 86 -22.63 5.83 -5.41
N GLN A 87 -23.93 5.60 -5.23
CA GLN A 87 -24.80 6.46 -4.40
C GLN A 87 -24.67 6.17 -2.90
N ALA A 88 -23.80 5.24 -2.50
CA ALA A 88 -23.51 4.98 -1.09
C ALA A 88 -22.95 6.25 -0.45
N SER A 89 -23.09 6.34 0.88
CA SER A 89 -22.74 7.55 1.63
C SER A 89 -21.35 8.06 1.25
N GLN A 90 -21.12 9.38 1.26
CA GLN A 90 -19.80 9.97 1.01
C GLN A 90 -18.69 9.43 1.95
N GLN A 91 -19.05 8.63 2.95
CA GLN A 91 -18.16 8.02 3.93
C GLN A 91 -17.68 6.62 3.53
N ASP A 92 -18.29 5.96 2.55
CA ASP A 92 -17.90 4.61 2.12
C ASP A 92 -16.84 4.64 1.02
N ALA A 93 -15.86 3.73 1.09
CA ALA A 93 -14.84 3.59 0.06
C ALA A 93 -15.46 3.06 -1.26
N PRO A 94 -15.07 3.59 -2.44
CA PRO A 94 -15.64 3.17 -3.70
C PRO A 94 -15.21 1.75 -4.09
N GLU A 95 -16.08 1.04 -4.81
CA GLU A 95 -15.66 -0.12 -5.61
C GLU A 95 -14.74 0.37 -6.74
N SER A 96 -13.59 -0.25 -6.91
CA SER A 96 -12.61 0.06 -7.95
C SER A 96 -12.35 -1.15 -8.85
N LYS A 97 -12.03 -0.89 -10.11
CA LYS A 97 -11.41 -1.82 -11.06
C LYS A 97 -10.00 -1.35 -11.41
N LEU A 98 -9.13 -2.24 -11.84
CA LEU A 98 -7.81 -1.90 -12.38
C LEU A 98 -7.87 -1.97 -13.91
N ALA A 99 -7.28 -1.01 -14.61
CA ALA A 99 -7.34 -0.93 -16.05
C ALA A 99 -6.02 -0.41 -16.67
N ILE A 100 -5.90 -0.60 -17.97
CA ILE A 100 -4.88 0.01 -18.82
C ILE A 100 -5.55 0.93 -19.83
N PHE A 101 -5.02 2.14 -19.99
CA PHE A 101 -5.36 3.06 -21.06
C PHE A 101 -4.26 3.04 -22.13
N TYR A 102 -4.58 2.50 -23.30
CA TYR A 102 -3.65 2.39 -24.42
C TYR A 102 -4.39 2.56 -25.73
N LYS A 103 -3.81 3.32 -26.68
CA LYS A 103 -4.41 3.62 -28.00
C LYS A 103 -5.88 4.08 -27.89
N ASP A 104 -6.15 5.02 -26.99
CA ASP A 104 -7.50 5.59 -26.76
C ASP A 104 -8.56 4.55 -26.35
N LYS A 105 -8.13 3.44 -25.74
CA LYS A 105 -9.00 2.38 -25.24
C LYS A 105 -8.67 2.07 -23.79
N ILE A 106 -9.70 2.00 -22.95
CA ILE A 106 -9.61 1.43 -21.60
C ILE A 106 -9.87 -0.06 -21.70
N THR A 107 -8.93 -0.88 -21.23
CA THR A 107 -9.08 -2.33 -21.12
C THR A 107 -8.97 -2.72 -19.65
N THR A 108 -9.92 -3.50 -19.16
CA THR A 108 -9.96 -3.92 -17.75
C THR A 108 -8.90 -4.99 -17.51
N ILE A 109 -8.11 -4.81 -16.44
CA ILE A 109 -7.12 -5.76 -15.91
C ILE A 109 -7.75 -6.60 -14.80
N ASP A 110 -8.39 -5.94 -13.82
CA ASP A 110 -9.10 -6.58 -12.71
C ASP A 110 -10.47 -5.89 -12.54
N SER A 111 -11.52 -6.68 -12.33
CA SER A 111 -12.92 -6.22 -12.32
C SER A 111 -13.33 -5.51 -11.02
N PHE A 112 -14.44 -4.77 -11.06
CA PHE A 112 -15.01 -4.11 -9.88
C PHE A 112 -15.33 -5.12 -8.78
N SER A 113 -14.57 -5.08 -7.70
CA SER A 113 -14.80 -5.93 -6.52
C SER A 113 -13.99 -5.51 -5.29
N VAL A 114 -13.12 -4.50 -5.43
CA VAL A 114 -12.14 -4.12 -4.41
C VAL A 114 -11.97 -2.61 -4.39
N TYR A 115 -11.68 -2.03 -3.23
CA TYR A 115 -11.25 -0.63 -3.15
C TYR A 115 -9.73 -0.58 -3.36
N ILE A 116 -9.23 0.27 -4.27
CA ILE A 116 -7.79 0.49 -4.46
C ILE A 116 -7.39 1.78 -3.72
N GLU A 117 -6.44 1.68 -2.79
CA GLU A 117 -5.98 2.80 -1.96
C GLU A 117 -4.63 3.37 -2.42
N LYS A 118 -3.86 2.58 -3.19
CA LYS A 118 -2.57 2.99 -3.73
C LYS A 118 -2.20 2.17 -4.97
N LEU A 119 -1.55 2.79 -5.94
CA LEU A 119 -1.07 2.19 -7.18
C LEU A 119 0.30 2.78 -7.55
N GLU A 120 1.27 1.92 -7.84
CA GLU A 120 2.61 2.28 -8.30
C GLU A 120 3.15 1.26 -9.32
N LEU A 121 4.14 1.67 -10.12
CA LEU A 121 4.88 0.78 -11.01
C LEU A 121 6.36 0.75 -10.63
N ALA A 122 6.95 -0.45 -10.55
CA ALA A 122 8.38 -0.62 -10.30
C ALA A 122 8.93 -1.87 -10.97
N ASP A 123 10.18 -1.80 -11.42
CA ASP A 123 10.96 -2.95 -11.92
C ASP A 123 11.52 -3.71 -10.71
N ILE A 124 10.70 -4.60 -10.14
CA ILE A 124 11.04 -5.35 -8.93
C ILE A 124 12.05 -6.45 -9.26
N ASP A 125 11.89 -7.10 -10.40
CA ASP A 125 12.72 -8.24 -10.78
C ASP A 125 14.04 -7.86 -11.46
N GLY A 126 14.19 -6.60 -11.86
CA GLY A 126 15.37 -6.04 -12.51
C GLY A 126 15.49 -6.47 -13.97
N CYS A 127 14.39 -6.91 -14.61
CA CYS A 127 14.37 -7.29 -16.01
C CYS A 127 14.08 -6.10 -16.94
N GLY A 128 13.85 -4.90 -16.40
CA GLY A 128 13.61 -3.67 -17.16
C GLY A 128 12.12 -3.38 -17.42
N ASN A 129 11.24 -4.33 -17.13
CA ASN A 129 9.80 -4.19 -17.25
C ASN A 129 9.23 -3.90 -15.86
N LYS A 130 8.29 -2.97 -15.74
CA LYS A 130 7.70 -2.65 -14.44
C LYS A 130 6.53 -3.57 -14.10
N GLU A 131 6.52 -4.09 -12.89
CA GLU A 131 5.34 -4.69 -12.27
C GLU A 131 4.33 -3.62 -11.84
N ILE A 132 3.04 -3.98 -11.92
CA ILE A 132 1.93 -3.18 -11.41
C ILE A 132 1.69 -3.53 -9.96
N ILE A 133 1.93 -2.60 -9.03
CA ILE A 133 1.84 -2.82 -7.60
C ILE A 133 0.70 -1.99 -7.04
N PHE A 134 -0.22 -2.62 -6.33
CA PHE A 134 -1.36 -1.90 -5.77
C PHE A 134 -1.82 -2.47 -4.44
N LEU A 135 -2.37 -1.56 -3.62
CA LEU A 135 -2.96 -1.83 -2.33
C LEU A 135 -4.47 -1.89 -2.51
N ARG A 136 -5.08 -3.02 -2.13
CA ARG A 136 -6.53 -3.20 -2.25
C ARG A 136 -7.18 -3.69 -0.96
N ARG A 137 -8.44 -3.31 -0.75
CA ARG A 137 -9.30 -3.84 0.32
C ARG A 137 -10.29 -4.84 -0.26
N GLY A 138 -10.22 -6.09 0.20
CA GLY A 138 -11.16 -7.15 -0.20
C GLY A 138 -12.48 -7.07 0.59
N GLY A 139 -13.61 -7.03 -0.12
CA GLY A 139 -14.95 -6.66 0.37
C GLY A 139 -15.59 -7.44 1.54
N MET A 140 -14.87 -8.34 2.24
CA MET A 140 -15.42 -9.04 3.41
C MET A 140 -14.54 -8.99 4.68
N LYS A 141 -13.27 -8.56 4.63
CA LYS A 141 -12.38 -8.71 5.80
C LYS A 141 -11.85 -7.42 6.41
N ASN A 142 -12.16 -6.24 5.88
CA ASN A 142 -11.50 -4.98 6.27
C ASN A 142 -9.97 -4.98 6.16
N LEU A 143 -9.36 -6.09 5.73
CA LEU A 143 -7.93 -6.25 5.56
C LEU A 143 -7.51 -5.68 4.22
N MET A 144 -6.32 -5.10 4.25
CA MET A 144 -5.63 -4.57 3.09
C MET A 144 -4.64 -5.62 2.59
N GLU A 145 -4.60 -5.83 1.28
CA GLU A 145 -3.71 -6.76 0.61
C GLU A 145 -2.91 -6.02 -0.46
N VAL A 146 -1.61 -6.30 -0.53
CA VAL A 146 -0.72 -5.78 -1.57
C VAL A 146 -0.60 -6.83 -2.67
N TYR A 147 -0.83 -6.40 -3.90
CA TYR A 147 -0.69 -7.19 -5.11
C TYR A 147 0.42 -6.63 -5.97
N ALA A 148 1.20 -7.51 -6.61
CA ALA A 148 2.04 -7.15 -7.75
C ALA A 148 1.62 -8.02 -8.95
N LEU A 149 1.39 -7.40 -10.11
CA LEU A 149 1.07 -8.06 -11.36
C LEU A 149 2.20 -7.87 -12.35
N LYS A 150 2.43 -8.90 -13.17
CA LYS A 150 3.35 -8.83 -14.31
C LYS A 150 2.56 -8.92 -15.61
N ALA A 151 2.88 -8.04 -16.55
CA ALA A 151 2.33 -8.13 -17.89
C ALA A 151 3.03 -9.24 -18.68
N GLU A 152 2.25 -10.00 -19.43
CA GLU A 152 2.72 -11.00 -20.38
C GLU A 152 2.15 -10.67 -21.76
N LYS A 153 3.05 -10.52 -22.73
CA LYS A 153 2.66 -10.29 -24.12
C LYS A 153 2.19 -11.59 -24.75
N LYS A 154 1.02 -11.58 -25.37
CA LYS A 154 0.52 -12.67 -26.20
C LYS A 154 0.91 -12.46 -27.65
N ASP A 155 0.94 -13.57 -28.40
CA ASP A 155 1.00 -13.54 -29.86
C ASP A 155 -0.16 -12.69 -30.39
N GLY A 156 0.16 -11.62 -31.12
CA GLY A 156 -0.82 -10.63 -31.61
C GLY A 156 -0.82 -9.28 -30.90
N GLY A 157 -0.02 -9.11 -29.84
CA GLY A 157 0.17 -7.81 -29.17
C GLY A 157 -0.84 -7.50 -28.05
N ASP A 158 -1.76 -8.42 -27.77
CA ASP A 158 -2.61 -8.36 -26.57
C ASP A 158 -1.78 -8.66 -25.33
N LYS A 159 -2.12 -7.98 -24.22
CA LYS A 159 -1.45 -8.15 -22.92
C LYS A 159 -2.35 -8.96 -21.98
N ASN A 160 -1.75 -9.91 -21.27
CA ASN A 160 -2.36 -10.55 -20.11
C ASN A 160 -1.63 -10.10 -18.84
N PHE A 161 -2.29 -10.17 -17.70
CA PHE A 161 -1.71 -9.80 -16.42
C PHE A 161 -1.80 -10.98 -15.46
N LYS A 162 -0.67 -11.41 -14.93
CA LYS A 162 -0.61 -12.49 -13.94
C LYS A 162 -0.22 -11.95 -12.58
N VAL A 163 -0.79 -12.53 -11.53
CA VAL A 163 -0.38 -12.26 -10.15
C VAL A 163 1.03 -12.78 -9.96
N PHE A 164 1.96 -11.86 -9.79
CA PHE A 164 3.36 -12.13 -9.49
C PHE A 164 3.59 -12.25 -7.98
N PHE A 165 2.87 -11.44 -7.19
CA PHE A 165 2.93 -11.49 -5.74
C PHE A 165 1.59 -11.07 -5.13
N LYS A 166 1.26 -11.68 -3.99
CA LYS A 166 0.15 -11.34 -3.13
C LYS A 166 0.63 -11.41 -1.68
N SER A 167 0.41 -10.35 -0.91
CA SER A 167 0.63 -10.37 0.55
C SER A 167 -0.50 -11.07 1.30
N ASP A 168 -0.22 -11.45 2.54
CA ASP A 168 -1.30 -11.71 3.50
C ASP A 168 -2.11 -10.41 3.73
N GLY A 169 -3.37 -10.57 4.14
CA GLY A 169 -4.23 -9.44 4.50
C GLY A 169 -3.84 -8.86 5.85
N VAL A 170 -3.72 -7.54 5.92
CA VAL A 170 -3.21 -6.82 7.10
C VAL A 170 -4.13 -5.66 7.50
N ASN A 171 -4.16 -5.30 8.78
CA ASN A 171 -4.95 -4.16 9.25
C ASN A 171 -4.25 -2.86 8.92
N GLU A 172 -5.00 -1.90 8.37
CA GLU A 172 -4.51 -0.60 7.88
C GLU A 172 -3.21 -0.71 7.08
N GLY A 173 -3.20 -1.69 6.16
CA GLY A 173 -2.02 -2.00 5.35
C GLY A 173 -1.56 -0.83 4.52
N LYS A 174 -0.23 -0.72 4.39
CA LYS A 174 0.44 0.27 3.56
C LYS A 174 1.58 -0.42 2.82
N PHE A 175 1.98 0.12 1.67
CA PHE A 175 3.22 -0.29 1.04
C PHE A 175 4.08 0.89 0.60
N ASP A 176 5.38 0.64 0.51
CA ASP A 176 6.36 1.55 -0.05
C ASP A 176 7.39 0.79 -0.89
N ILE A 177 8.06 1.48 -1.80
CA ILE A 177 9.06 0.91 -2.71
C ILE A 177 10.37 1.64 -2.51
N ILE A 178 11.35 0.93 -1.95
CA ILE A 178 12.69 1.46 -1.74
C ILE A 178 13.58 1.00 -2.88
N LYS A 179 14.23 1.96 -3.56
CA LYS A 179 15.24 1.70 -4.60
C LYS A 179 16.62 1.98 -4.02
N SER A 180 17.51 0.99 -4.05
CA SER A 180 18.90 1.17 -3.65
C SER A 180 19.67 1.92 -4.74
N PRO A 181 20.81 2.57 -4.40
CA PRO A 181 21.69 3.20 -5.40
C PRO A 181 22.18 2.23 -6.48
N GLU A 182 22.32 0.95 -6.13
CA GLU A 182 22.73 -0.14 -7.03
C GLU A 182 21.57 -0.67 -7.89
N GLY A 183 20.38 -0.09 -7.77
CA GLY A 183 19.18 -0.47 -8.53
C GLY A 183 18.37 -1.60 -7.92
N ALA A 184 18.73 -2.12 -6.74
CA ALA A 184 17.95 -3.16 -6.08
C ALA A 184 16.63 -2.57 -5.54
N VAL A 185 15.51 -3.22 -5.86
CA VAL A 185 14.18 -2.79 -5.41
C VAL A 185 13.73 -3.64 -4.23
N THR A 186 13.27 -2.97 -3.17
CA THR A 186 12.68 -3.60 -1.98
C THR A 186 11.24 -3.11 -1.82
N LEU A 187 10.30 -4.04 -1.83
CA LEU A 187 8.90 -3.77 -1.48
C LEU A 187 8.76 -3.85 0.04
N VAL A 188 8.28 -2.79 0.67
CA VAL A 188 8.00 -2.74 2.10
C VAL A 188 6.49 -2.77 2.30
N ILE A 189 6.00 -3.71 3.10
CA ILE A 189 4.59 -3.82 3.46
C ILE A 189 4.48 -3.63 4.96
N GLY A 190 3.69 -2.63 5.36
CA GLY A 190 3.43 -2.32 6.76
C GLY A 190 1.96 -2.41 7.10
N GLY A 191 1.68 -2.38 8.40
CA GLY A 191 0.34 -2.40 8.96
C GLY A 191 0.40 -2.62 10.46
N TYR A 192 -0.74 -3.00 11.02
CA TYR A 192 -0.86 -3.30 12.45
C TYR A 192 -1.14 -4.78 12.68
N LEU A 193 -0.49 -5.35 13.69
CA LEU A 193 -0.94 -6.59 14.28
C LEU A 193 -2.25 -6.32 15.00
N ALA A 194 -3.28 -7.12 14.76
CA ALA A 194 -4.49 -7.08 15.57
C ALA A 194 -4.77 -8.51 16.05
N ALA A 195 -4.16 -8.87 17.18
CA ALA A 195 -4.47 -10.16 17.79
C ALA A 195 -5.93 -10.17 18.25
N PRO A 196 -6.63 -11.30 18.19
CA PRO A 196 -7.99 -11.40 18.73
C PRO A 196 -8.03 -10.94 20.19
N GLY A 197 -8.96 -10.03 20.51
CA GLY A 197 -9.11 -9.46 21.85
C GLY A 197 -8.11 -8.36 22.23
N ALA A 198 -7.15 -8.01 21.35
CA ALA A 198 -6.23 -6.91 21.61
C ALA A 198 -6.95 -5.55 21.57
N ILE A 199 -6.49 -4.63 22.44
CA ILE A 199 -7.03 -3.27 22.57
C ILE A 199 -6.02 -2.29 21.99
N ALA A 200 -6.49 -1.29 21.24
CA ALA A 200 -5.65 -0.25 20.66
C ALA A 200 -4.90 0.57 21.75
N PRO A 201 -3.71 1.13 21.45
CA PRO A 201 -3.04 1.10 20.15
C PRO A 201 -2.38 -0.25 19.86
N HIS A 202 -2.51 -0.68 18.61
CA HIS A 202 -1.94 -1.92 18.07
C HIS A 202 -0.43 -1.79 17.79
N LEU A 203 0.25 -2.91 17.63
CA LEU A 203 1.67 -2.96 17.29
C LEU A 203 1.90 -2.79 15.78
N GLU A 204 2.67 -1.78 15.41
CA GLU A 204 3.09 -1.56 14.02
C GLU A 204 4.16 -2.57 13.57
N PHE A 205 4.09 -2.97 12.30
CA PHE A 205 5.12 -3.77 11.67
C PHE A 205 5.50 -3.25 10.28
N SER A 206 6.68 -3.67 9.81
CA SER A 206 7.13 -3.50 8.44
C SER A 206 7.87 -4.74 7.98
N HIS A 207 7.39 -5.36 6.91
CA HIS A 207 7.97 -6.54 6.29
C HIS A 207 8.60 -6.13 4.96
N PHE A 208 9.84 -6.58 4.73
CA PHE A 208 10.65 -6.21 3.59
C PHE A 208 10.76 -7.40 2.65
N TYR A 209 10.41 -7.20 1.39
CA TYR A 209 10.45 -8.20 0.35
C TYR A 209 11.45 -7.78 -0.72
N ALA A 210 12.33 -8.70 -1.08
CA ALA A 210 13.27 -8.52 -2.19
C ALA A 210 13.06 -9.63 -3.22
N TYR A 211 13.40 -9.36 -4.48
CA TYR A 211 13.30 -10.35 -5.52
C TYR A 211 14.36 -11.44 -5.38
N ASP A 212 13.93 -12.70 -5.28
CA ASP A 212 14.78 -13.87 -5.33
C ASP A 212 14.84 -14.36 -6.78
N LYS A 213 15.96 -14.06 -7.46
CA LYS A 213 16.17 -14.42 -8.87
C LYS A 213 16.09 -15.92 -9.11
N THR A 214 16.57 -16.74 -8.17
CA THR A 214 16.59 -18.20 -8.29
C THR A 214 15.20 -18.80 -8.19
N ALA A 215 14.37 -18.26 -7.29
CA ALA A 215 12.98 -18.71 -7.12
C ALA A 215 11.96 -17.94 -7.99
N SER A 216 12.42 -16.95 -8.76
CA SER A 216 11.63 -16.04 -9.58
C SER A 216 10.40 -15.47 -8.85
N ARG A 217 10.60 -15.01 -7.61
CA ARG A 217 9.52 -14.48 -6.76
C ARG A 217 10.02 -13.46 -5.75
N LEU A 218 9.12 -12.60 -5.27
CA LEU A 218 9.36 -11.80 -4.07
C LEU A 218 9.46 -12.69 -2.83
N LYS A 219 10.52 -12.51 -2.05
CA LYS A 219 10.79 -13.24 -0.81
C LYS A 219 10.90 -12.28 0.35
N LEU A 220 10.26 -12.63 1.47
CA LEU A 220 10.42 -11.92 2.72
C LEU A 220 11.86 -12.05 3.22
N VAL A 221 12.56 -10.93 3.32
CA VAL A 221 13.97 -10.88 3.76
C VAL A 221 14.14 -10.32 5.16
N LYS A 222 13.22 -9.48 5.62
CA LYS A 222 13.29 -8.88 6.95
C LYS A 222 11.90 -8.61 7.50
N LYS A 223 11.70 -8.90 8.78
CA LYS A 223 10.55 -8.45 9.56
C LYS A 223 11.01 -7.42 10.58
N ASN A 224 10.29 -6.31 10.66
CA ASN A 224 10.46 -5.31 11.70
C ASN A 224 9.13 -5.15 12.44
N TYR A 225 9.21 -5.06 13.76
CA TYR A 225 8.08 -4.78 14.62
C TYR A 225 8.48 -3.62 15.51
N GLU A 226 7.56 -2.70 15.78
CA GLU A 226 7.81 -1.66 16.76
C GLU A 226 8.11 -2.32 18.13
N ARG A 227 8.86 -1.62 18.98
CA ARG A 227 9.03 -2.06 20.36
C ARG A 227 7.68 -1.89 21.09
N PRO A 228 7.14 -2.94 21.75
CA PRO A 228 5.90 -2.82 22.48
C PRO A 228 6.05 -1.88 23.68
N LYS A 229 5.04 -1.02 23.88
CA LYS A 229 4.97 -0.01 24.94
C LYS A 229 3.83 -0.28 25.93
N THR A 230 2.86 -1.11 25.56
CA THR A 230 1.69 -1.46 26.38
C THR A 230 1.59 -2.97 26.60
N LEU A 231 0.81 -3.39 27.59
CA LEU A 231 0.53 -4.82 27.82
C LEU A 231 -0.24 -5.43 26.63
N SER A 232 -1.10 -4.66 25.97
CA SER A 232 -1.81 -5.08 24.75
C SER A 232 -0.83 -5.39 23.61
N GLN A 233 0.15 -4.50 23.37
CA GLN A 233 1.18 -4.73 22.35
C GLN A 233 2.13 -5.89 22.71
N GLU A 234 2.42 -6.10 23.99
CA GLU A 234 3.15 -7.30 24.45
C GLU A 234 2.34 -8.59 24.21
N TYR A 235 1.01 -8.55 24.40
CA TYR A 235 0.12 -9.67 24.06
C TYR A 235 0.12 -9.95 22.56
N GLU A 236 0.07 -8.93 21.72
CA GLU A 236 0.18 -9.08 20.26
C GLU A 236 1.50 -9.73 19.84
N MET A 237 2.62 -9.39 20.50
CA MET A 237 3.91 -10.05 20.30
C MET A 237 3.90 -11.52 20.74
N ALA A 238 3.17 -11.86 21.80
CA ALA A 238 2.99 -13.24 22.21
C ALA A 238 2.15 -14.03 21.19
N TYR A 239 1.07 -13.44 20.69
CA TYR A 239 0.24 -14.01 19.63
C TYR A 239 1.04 -14.21 18.34
N LEU A 240 1.84 -13.22 17.93
CA LEU A 240 2.77 -13.35 16.81
C LEU A 240 3.75 -14.52 17.00
N SER A 241 4.28 -14.71 18.21
CA SER A 241 5.19 -15.83 18.49
C SER A 241 4.52 -17.17 18.21
N LEU A 242 3.22 -17.31 18.46
CA LEU A 242 2.45 -18.51 18.08
C LEU A 242 2.30 -18.66 16.57
N LEU A 243 1.97 -17.58 15.86
CA LEU A 243 1.88 -17.58 14.40
C LEU A 243 3.22 -17.98 13.73
N GLU A 244 4.34 -17.67 14.40
CA GLU A 244 5.68 -18.06 13.98
C GLU A 244 6.12 -19.44 14.53
N ASN A 245 5.21 -20.23 15.08
CA ASN A 245 5.47 -21.55 15.68
C ASN A 245 6.49 -21.55 16.83
N LYS A 246 6.66 -20.41 17.52
CA LYS A 246 7.52 -20.24 18.70
C LYS A 246 6.69 -20.36 19.98
N LYS A 247 6.16 -21.57 20.22
CA LYS A 247 5.25 -21.87 21.34
C LYS A 247 5.84 -21.48 22.70
N ASP A 248 7.08 -21.85 22.98
CA ASP A 248 7.72 -21.60 24.28
C ASP A 248 7.93 -20.11 24.54
N ASP A 249 8.28 -19.33 23.51
CA ASP A 249 8.43 -17.88 23.61
C ASP A 249 7.08 -17.21 23.87
N ALA A 250 6.01 -17.67 23.21
CA ALA A 250 4.66 -17.19 23.47
C ALA A 250 4.25 -17.44 24.93
N VAL A 251 4.46 -18.65 25.44
CA VAL A 251 4.14 -19.02 26.84
C VAL A 251 4.90 -18.13 27.82
N LYS A 252 6.22 -17.98 27.65
CA LYS A 252 7.05 -17.14 28.53
C LYS A 252 6.59 -15.68 28.53
N ARG A 253 6.21 -15.13 27.37
CA ARG A 253 5.67 -13.77 27.25
C ARG A 253 4.34 -13.63 27.96
N LEU A 254 3.40 -14.55 27.73
CA LEU A 254 2.08 -14.53 28.38
C LEU A 254 2.19 -14.59 29.90
N GLU A 255 3.00 -15.49 30.44
CA GLU A 255 3.20 -15.60 31.90
C GLU A 255 3.79 -14.31 32.49
N ARG A 256 4.67 -13.62 31.77
CA ARG A 256 5.19 -12.31 32.18
C ARG A 256 4.09 -11.24 32.18
N ILE A 257 3.29 -11.17 31.13
CA ILE A 257 2.19 -10.20 30.99
C ILE A 257 1.17 -10.41 32.13
N ILE A 258 0.77 -11.65 32.39
CA ILE A 258 -0.18 -12.02 33.46
C ILE A 258 0.34 -11.56 34.83
N ARG A 259 1.62 -11.80 35.14
CA ARG A 259 2.22 -11.32 36.40
C ARG A 259 2.18 -9.80 36.51
N SER A 260 2.55 -9.08 35.45
CA SER A 260 2.52 -7.62 35.44
C SER A 260 1.10 -7.06 35.57
N ALA A 261 0.13 -7.60 34.82
CA ALA A 261 -1.26 -7.16 34.84
C ALA A 261 -1.91 -7.31 36.23
N LYS A 262 -1.65 -8.44 36.93
CA LYS A 262 -2.15 -8.67 38.30
C LYS A 262 -1.64 -7.66 39.32
N THR A 263 -0.50 -7.02 39.06
CA THR A 263 0.10 -6.01 39.95
C THR A 263 -0.34 -4.58 39.63
N ALA A 264 -0.67 -4.27 38.37
CA ALA A 264 -0.85 -2.89 37.89
C ALA A 264 -2.21 -2.25 38.22
N LYS A 265 -3.24 -3.04 38.56
CA LYS A 265 -4.60 -2.58 38.96
C LYS A 265 -5.26 -1.53 38.04
N SER A 266 -4.89 -1.42 36.76
CA SER A 266 -5.62 -0.60 35.78
C SER A 266 -6.73 -1.40 35.10
N GLU A 267 -7.75 -0.72 34.59
CA GLU A 267 -8.86 -1.34 33.84
C GLU A 267 -8.36 -2.05 32.56
N ASP A 268 -7.47 -1.40 31.79
CA ASP A 268 -6.77 -2.01 30.65
C ASP A 268 -6.00 -3.29 31.02
N SER A 269 -5.52 -3.38 32.26
CA SER A 269 -4.84 -4.58 32.74
C SER A 269 -5.82 -5.74 32.98
N ALA A 270 -7.09 -5.48 33.29
CA ALA A 270 -8.08 -6.52 33.54
C ALA A 270 -8.55 -7.19 32.23
N ASP A 271 -8.81 -6.39 31.20
CA ASP A 271 -9.26 -6.91 29.90
C ASP A 271 -8.16 -7.72 29.21
N ILE A 272 -6.92 -7.20 29.17
CA ILE A 272 -5.81 -7.92 28.55
C ILE A 272 -5.40 -9.17 29.34
N LEU A 273 -5.60 -9.16 30.66
CA LEU A 273 -5.32 -10.31 31.52
C LEU A 273 -6.19 -11.51 31.13
N LYS A 274 -7.50 -11.27 30.91
CA LYS A 274 -8.44 -12.32 30.51
C LYS A 274 -8.05 -12.95 29.17
N GLU A 275 -7.67 -12.12 28.20
CA GLU A 275 -7.22 -12.60 26.88
C GLU A 275 -5.92 -13.40 26.98
N CYS A 276 -4.97 -12.95 27.81
CA CYS A 276 -3.72 -13.67 28.03
C CYS A 276 -3.95 -15.03 28.72
N GLU A 277 -4.79 -15.09 29.75
CA GLU A 277 -5.13 -16.34 30.45
C GLU A 277 -5.87 -17.31 29.51
N THR A 278 -6.79 -16.80 28.69
CA THR A 278 -7.53 -17.59 27.69
C THR A 278 -6.59 -18.17 26.63
N LEU A 279 -5.68 -17.35 26.09
CA LEU A 279 -4.71 -17.81 25.10
C LEU A 279 -3.73 -18.81 25.71
N LEU A 280 -3.22 -18.57 26.91
CA LEU A 280 -2.32 -19.48 27.60
C LEU A 280 -2.95 -20.86 27.84
N ALA A 281 -4.23 -20.90 28.22
CA ALA A 281 -4.97 -22.15 28.41
C ALA A 281 -5.19 -22.94 27.11
N LYS A 282 -5.23 -22.28 25.95
CA LYS A 282 -5.32 -22.97 24.64
C LYS A 282 -3.98 -23.52 24.16
N ILE A 283 -2.87 -22.94 24.63
CA ILE A 283 -1.52 -23.35 24.25
C ILE A 283 -1.06 -24.57 25.08
N LYS A 284 -1.38 -24.58 26.38
CA LYS A 284 -1.01 -25.65 27.31
C LYS A 284 -1.90 -26.87 27.10
#